data_AF-A0A7X8UPB4-F1
#
_entry.id   AF-A0A7X8UPB4-F1
#
_cell.length_a   1.000
_cell.length_b   1.000
_cell.length_c   1.000
_cell.angle_alpha   90.00
_cell.angle_beta   90.00
_cell.angle_gamma   90.00
#
_symmetry.space_group_name_H-M   'P 1'
#
loop_
_entity.id
_entity.type
_entity.pdbx_description
1 polymer ?
#
loop_
_entity_poly.entity_id
_entity_poly.type
_entity_poly.pdbx_seq_one_letter_code
_entity_poly.pdbx_strand_id
1 'polypeptide(L)'
;MCQDQGCCACEQASEAQQLARLEEVIAEYRQKPGGLIPVLQIAQGIFGYLPEVALKAIALGLNKSYSEVAGVVGFYSFFTTKPRGKHLIRVCMGTACYVRGGSDILAALKSKLGIDVGDTTPDRQFSLEIARCFGACGLAPVIAVDDDVHHRVKSNRIDDILAQYRTCEGDGNGKA
;
A
#
# COMPACT_ATOMS: atom_id res chain seq x y z
N MET A 1 -14.16 40.88 -1.75
CA MET A 1 -14.94 39.88 -2.51
C MET A 1 -13.99 39.04 -3.37
N CYS A 2 -14.11 37.71 -3.26
CA CYS A 2 -13.42 36.61 -3.97
C CYS A 2 -11.90 36.46 -3.70
N GLN A 3 -11.44 35.53 -2.82
CA GLN A 3 -11.24 34.06 -3.03
C GLN A 3 -10.18 33.81 -4.11
N ASP A 4 -9.02 33.18 -3.88
CA ASP A 4 -8.76 31.91 -3.19
C ASP A 4 -7.23 31.81 -2.89
N GLN A 5 -6.78 31.86 -1.64
CA GLN A 5 -6.14 30.75 -0.92
C GLN A 5 -5.56 29.61 -1.78
N GLY A 6 -4.24 29.37 -1.73
CA GLY A 6 -3.69 28.11 -2.24
C GLY A 6 -2.22 28.12 -2.66
N CYS A 7 -1.32 28.55 -1.79
CA CYS A 7 0.10 28.30 -1.93
C CYS A 7 0.37 26.79 -1.72
N CYS A 8 0.54 26.02 -2.81
CA CYS A 8 1.37 24.80 -2.84
C CYS A 8 1.56 24.33 -4.29
N ALA A 9 2.53 24.92 -4.99
CA ALA A 9 2.99 24.45 -6.27
C ALA A 9 3.95 23.26 -6.06
N CYS A 10 3.43 22.01 -6.04
CA CYS A 10 4.26 20.81 -6.16
C CYS A 10 3.57 19.52 -6.67
N GLU A 11 2.25 19.44 -6.89
CA GLU A 11 1.59 18.12 -7.05
C GLU A 11 1.03 17.77 -8.45
N GLN A 12 1.36 18.52 -9.50
CA GLN A 12 0.72 18.35 -10.84
C GLN A 12 1.70 18.16 -12.01
N ALA A 13 2.92 17.69 -11.75
CA ALA A 13 3.90 17.44 -12.81
C ALA A 13 3.90 16.00 -13.37
N SER A 14 3.25 15.01 -12.75
CA SER A 14 3.62 13.60 -12.99
C SER A 14 2.64 12.75 -13.82
N GLU A 15 1.32 13.00 -13.82
CA GLU A 15 0.35 12.06 -14.46
C GLU A 15 0.63 11.80 -15.93
N ALA A 16 0.96 12.84 -16.71
CA ALA A 16 1.28 12.70 -18.12
C ALA A 16 2.61 11.97 -18.37
N GLN A 17 3.63 12.19 -17.52
CA GLN A 17 4.92 11.48 -17.61
C GLN A 17 4.79 10.01 -17.18
N GLN A 18 3.95 9.73 -16.18
CA GLN A 18 3.66 8.38 -15.71
C GLN A 18 2.88 7.58 -16.76
N LEU A 19 1.93 8.21 -17.46
CA LEU A 19 1.21 7.60 -18.58
C LEU A 19 2.14 7.32 -19.77
N ALA A 20 3.04 8.23 -20.12
CA ALA A 20 4.02 8.00 -21.19
C ALA A 20 4.94 6.80 -20.88
N ARG A 21 5.44 6.70 -19.64
CA ARG A 21 6.21 5.52 -19.19
C ARG A 21 5.39 4.24 -19.22
N LEU A 22 4.11 4.32 -18.84
CA LEU A 22 3.22 3.17 -18.90
C LEU A 22 3.02 2.69 -20.34
N GLU A 23 2.88 3.60 -21.31
CA GLU A 23 2.75 3.27 -22.73
C GLU A 23 4.00 2.56 -23.28
N GLU A 24 5.20 3.01 -22.92
CA GLU A 24 6.46 2.33 -23.26
C GLU A 24 6.49 0.89 -22.75
N VAL A 25 6.10 0.70 -21.48
CA VAL A 25 6.03 -0.62 -20.85
C VAL A 25 4.98 -1.49 -21.54
N ILE A 26 3.80 -0.95 -21.82
CA ILE A 26 2.76 -1.72 -22.52
C ILE A 26 3.24 -2.15 -23.91
N ALA A 27 3.98 -1.29 -24.64
CA ALA A 27 4.53 -1.62 -25.94
C ALA A 27 5.52 -2.81 -25.88
N GLU A 28 6.36 -2.88 -24.84
CA GLU A 28 7.30 -3.98 -24.64
C GLU A 28 6.61 -5.33 -24.34
N TYR A 29 5.51 -5.29 -23.57
CA TYR A 29 4.81 -6.49 -23.14
C TYR A 29 3.64 -6.90 -24.04
N ARG A 30 3.28 -6.10 -25.05
CA ARG A 30 2.16 -6.35 -25.98
C ARG A 30 2.26 -7.67 -26.73
N GLN A 31 3.48 -8.13 -27.03
CA GLN A 31 3.74 -9.36 -27.79
C GLN A 31 3.92 -10.61 -26.90
N LYS A 32 3.96 -10.46 -25.56
CA LYS A 32 4.23 -11.57 -24.64
C LYS A 32 2.92 -12.15 -24.08
N PRO A 33 2.65 -13.46 -24.24
CA PRO A 33 1.50 -14.09 -23.58
C PRO A 33 1.65 -13.98 -22.06
N GLY A 34 0.63 -13.44 -21.38
CA GLY A 34 0.63 -13.27 -19.92
C GLY A 34 1.31 -11.99 -19.39
N GLY A 35 1.62 -11.02 -20.25
CA GLY A 35 2.26 -9.75 -19.84
C GLY A 35 1.43 -8.83 -18.92
N LEU A 36 0.19 -9.19 -18.57
CA LEU A 36 -0.69 -8.33 -17.77
C LEU A 36 -0.18 -8.09 -16.34
N ILE A 37 0.27 -9.15 -15.65
CA ILE A 37 0.79 -9.06 -14.27
C ILE A 37 2.03 -8.16 -14.19
N PRO A 38 3.09 -8.35 -15.00
CA PRO A 38 4.27 -7.49 -14.92
C PRO A 38 3.96 -6.03 -15.30
N VAL A 39 3.08 -5.80 -16.28
CA VAL A 39 2.64 -4.43 -16.61
C VAL A 39 1.92 -3.78 -15.42
N LEU A 40 1.02 -4.50 -14.74
CA LEU A 40 0.33 -4.00 -13.56
C LEU A 40 1.29 -3.73 -12.39
N GLN A 41 2.31 -4.57 -12.20
CA GLN A 41 3.34 -4.35 -11.17
C GLN A 41 4.16 -3.09 -11.45
N ILE A 42 4.60 -2.90 -12.70
CA ILE A 42 5.35 -1.71 -13.11
C ILE A 42 4.47 -0.46 -13.00
N ALA A 43 3.22 -0.54 -13.43
CA ALA A 43 2.24 0.54 -13.29
C ALA A 43 2.06 0.92 -11.81
N GLN A 44 1.87 -0.05 -10.93
CA GLN A 44 1.75 0.22 -9.49
C GLN A 44 3.05 0.83 -8.92
N GLY A 45 4.22 0.46 -9.40
CA GLY A 45 5.48 1.10 -9.01
C GLY A 45 5.61 2.56 -9.47
N ILE A 46 5.08 2.89 -10.65
CA ILE A 46 5.12 4.25 -11.22
C ILE A 46 4.11 5.16 -10.53
N PHE A 47 2.89 4.68 -10.29
CA PHE A 47 1.78 5.47 -9.75
C PHE A 47 1.61 5.34 -8.23
N GLY A 48 2.22 4.34 -7.58
CA GLY A 48 2.03 3.98 -6.17
C GLY A 48 0.70 3.26 -5.87
N TYR A 49 -0.30 3.45 -6.74
CA TYR A 49 -1.60 2.81 -6.73
C TYR A 49 -2.10 2.66 -8.18
N LEU A 50 -3.17 1.90 -8.40
CA LEU A 50 -3.73 1.68 -9.74
C LEU A 50 -5.02 2.51 -9.93
N PRO A 51 -4.94 3.73 -10.49
CA PRO A 51 -6.14 4.50 -10.84
C PRO A 51 -6.89 3.84 -12.01
N GLU A 52 -8.19 4.10 -12.10
CA GLU A 52 -9.04 3.59 -13.18
C GLU A 52 -8.52 3.99 -14.57
N VAL A 53 -7.94 5.19 -14.69
CA VAL A 53 -7.32 5.68 -15.92
C VAL A 53 -6.17 4.78 -16.38
N ALA A 54 -5.29 4.37 -15.47
CA ALA A 54 -4.19 3.45 -15.77
C ALA A 54 -4.71 2.05 -16.16
N LEU A 55 -5.74 1.55 -15.46
CA LEU A 55 -6.35 0.25 -15.80
C LEU A 55 -6.98 0.26 -17.20
N LYS A 56 -7.66 1.34 -17.59
CA LYS A 56 -8.21 1.52 -18.94
C LYS A 56 -7.11 1.60 -19.99
N ALA A 57 -6.02 2.33 -19.73
CA ALA A 57 -4.88 2.40 -20.64
C ALA A 57 -4.24 1.02 -20.86
N ILE A 58 -4.05 0.24 -19.80
CA ILE A 58 -3.50 -1.13 -19.86
C ILE A 58 -4.44 -2.06 -20.64
N ALA A 59 -5.75 -1.98 -20.38
CA ALA A 59 -6.75 -2.79 -21.10
C ALA A 59 -6.72 -2.51 -22.61
N LEU A 60 -6.66 -1.24 -23.00
CA LEU A 60 -6.57 -0.83 -24.41
C LEU A 60 -5.26 -1.28 -25.06
N GLY A 61 -4.12 -1.09 -24.38
CA GLY A 61 -2.82 -1.40 -24.97
C GLY A 61 -2.52 -2.91 -25.06
N LEU A 62 -3.09 -3.73 -24.17
CA LEU A 62 -3.00 -5.20 -24.22
C LEU A 62 -4.16 -5.87 -24.97
N ASN A 63 -5.10 -5.09 -25.51
CA ASN A 63 -6.29 -5.57 -26.23
C ASN A 63 -7.12 -6.57 -25.39
N LYS A 64 -7.34 -6.24 -24.12
CA LYS A 64 -8.13 -7.01 -23.15
C LYS A 64 -9.33 -6.21 -22.67
N SER A 65 -10.36 -6.92 -22.20
CA SER A 65 -11.53 -6.25 -21.61
C SER A 65 -11.17 -5.62 -20.26
N TYR A 66 -11.75 -4.47 -19.96
CA TYR A 66 -11.60 -3.82 -18.65
C TYR A 66 -11.99 -4.77 -17.51
N SER A 67 -13.06 -5.55 -17.69
CA SER A 67 -13.53 -6.53 -16.71
C SER A 67 -12.49 -7.62 -16.40
N GLU A 68 -11.74 -8.08 -17.40
CA GLU A 68 -10.67 -9.07 -17.19
C GLU A 68 -9.53 -8.46 -16.36
N VAL A 69 -9.11 -7.23 -16.68
CA VAL A 69 -8.06 -6.52 -15.94
C VAL A 69 -8.50 -6.23 -14.50
N ALA A 70 -9.72 -5.72 -14.31
CA ALA A 70 -10.29 -5.46 -12.99
C ALA A 70 -10.44 -6.75 -12.16
N GLY A 71 -10.79 -7.87 -12.80
CA GLY A 71 -10.85 -9.19 -12.17
C GLY A 71 -9.48 -9.64 -11.65
N VAL A 72 -8.42 -9.46 -12.44
CA VAL A 72 -7.04 -9.77 -12.03
C VAL A 72 -6.58 -8.87 -10.88
N VAL A 73 -6.86 -7.56 -10.95
CA VAL A 73 -6.53 -6.61 -9.87
C VAL A 73 -7.25 -6.98 -8.57
N GLY A 74 -8.52 -7.37 -8.63
CA GLY A 74 -9.27 -7.82 -7.46
C GLY A 74 -8.84 -9.19 -6.92
N PHE A 75 -8.30 -10.06 -7.77
CA PHE A 75 -7.85 -11.40 -7.39
C PHE A 75 -6.55 -11.39 -6.59
N TYR A 76 -5.58 -10.54 -6.97
CA TYR A 76 -4.29 -10.47 -6.29
C TYR A 76 -4.28 -9.35 -5.24
N SER A 77 -4.16 -9.72 -3.96
CA SER A 77 -4.08 -8.77 -2.83
C SER A 77 -2.84 -7.85 -2.84
N PHE A 78 -1.93 -8.02 -3.79
CA PHE A 78 -0.78 -7.15 -4.00
C PHE A 78 -1.17 -5.82 -4.66
N PHE A 79 -2.15 -5.86 -5.57
CA PHE A 79 -2.61 -4.68 -6.29
C PHE A 79 -3.53 -3.84 -5.41
N THR A 80 -3.33 -2.52 -5.42
CA THR A 80 -4.13 -1.60 -4.61
C THR A 80 -4.71 -0.50 -5.49
N THR A 81 -6.03 -0.39 -5.49
CA THR A 81 -6.80 0.60 -6.26
C THR A 81 -6.97 1.92 -5.50
N LYS A 82 -6.76 1.90 -4.18
CA LYS A 82 -6.80 3.08 -3.32
C LYS A 82 -5.39 3.64 -3.12
N PRO A 83 -5.24 4.97 -2.95
CA PRO A 83 -3.96 5.55 -2.58
C PRO A 83 -3.52 5.01 -1.21
N ARG A 84 -2.37 4.35 -1.20
CA ARG A 84 -1.72 3.92 0.04
C ARG A 84 -1.06 5.13 0.68
N GLY A 85 -1.05 5.12 2.01
CA GLY A 85 -0.18 6.01 2.78
C GLY A 85 1.28 5.64 2.54
N LYS A 86 2.18 6.55 2.89
CA LYS A 86 3.63 6.36 2.77
C LYS A 86 4.13 5.07 3.46
N HIS A 87 3.48 4.69 4.57
CA HIS A 87 3.80 3.51 5.37
C HIS A 87 2.59 2.61 5.54
N LEU A 88 2.76 1.31 5.29
CA LEU A 88 1.73 0.31 5.40
C LEU A 88 1.87 -0.50 6.68
N ILE A 89 0.96 -0.33 7.62
CA ILE A 89 0.93 -1.09 8.87
C ILE A 89 0.04 -2.32 8.68
N ARG A 90 0.63 -3.51 8.79
CA ARG A 90 -0.07 -4.79 8.72
C ARG A 90 -0.08 -5.47 10.09
N VAL A 91 -1.28 -5.66 10.64
CA VAL A 91 -1.45 -6.34 11.94
C VAL A 91 -1.72 -7.83 11.72
N CYS A 92 -0.96 -8.69 12.38
CA CYS A 92 -1.20 -10.13 12.32
C CYS A 92 -2.44 -10.51 13.15
N MET A 93 -3.50 -10.93 12.47
CA MET A 93 -4.70 -11.49 13.10
C MET A 93 -4.77 -13.02 12.96
N GLY A 94 -3.61 -13.67 13.05
CA GLY A 94 -3.53 -15.13 13.20
C GLY A 94 -3.96 -15.58 14.60
N THR A 95 -4.31 -16.85 14.76
CA THR A 95 -4.82 -17.40 16.05
C THR A 95 -3.87 -17.16 17.22
N ALA A 96 -2.56 -17.38 17.01
CA ALA A 96 -1.55 -17.17 18.05
C ALA A 96 -1.40 -15.68 18.46
N CYS A 97 -1.55 -14.75 17.51
CA CYS A 97 -1.52 -13.32 17.80
C CYS A 97 -2.82 -12.87 18.46
N TYR A 98 -3.96 -13.42 18.02
CA TYR A 98 -5.28 -13.10 18.57
C TYR A 98 -5.37 -13.43 20.07
N VAL A 99 -4.99 -14.65 20.47
CA VAL A 99 -5.03 -15.07 21.90
C VAL A 99 -4.03 -14.29 22.76
N ARG A 100 -2.94 -13.77 22.19
CA ARG A 100 -1.92 -12.99 22.90
C ARG A 100 -2.20 -11.47 22.96
N GLY A 101 -3.38 -11.02 22.56
CA GLY A 101 -3.77 -9.60 22.62
C GLY A 101 -3.55 -8.83 21.32
N GLY A 102 -3.53 -9.51 20.16
CA GLY A 102 -3.47 -8.85 18.85
C GLY A 102 -4.67 -7.94 18.57
N SER A 103 -5.84 -8.27 19.13
CA SER A 103 -7.02 -7.40 19.11
C SER A 103 -6.80 -6.06 19.80
N ASP A 104 -6.07 -6.07 20.92
CA ASP A 104 -5.83 -4.87 21.73
C ASP A 104 -4.87 -3.92 21.02
N ILE A 105 -3.89 -4.49 20.31
CA ILE A 105 -2.97 -3.74 19.45
C ILE A 105 -3.73 -3.09 18.29
N LEU A 106 -4.62 -3.86 17.64
CA LEU A 106 -5.45 -3.32 16.56
C LEU A 106 -6.35 -2.18 17.06
N ALA A 107 -7.01 -2.35 18.21
CA ALA A 107 -7.84 -1.31 18.81
C ALA A 107 -7.01 -0.06 19.17
N ALA A 108 -5.82 -0.24 19.73
CA ALA A 108 -4.91 0.87 20.03
C ALA A 108 -4.46 1.61 18.77
N LEU A 109 -4.14 0.89 17.68
CA LEU A 109 -3.79 1.49 16.39
C LEU A 109 -4.96 2.28 15.80
N LYS A 110 -6.18 1.72 15.80
CA LYS A 110 -7.40 2.41 15.35
C LYS A 110 -7.63 3.70 16.14
N SER A 111 -7.54 3.64 17.47
CA SER A 111 -7.75 4.81 18.34
C SER A 111 -6.71 5.90 18.15
N LYS A 112 -5.46 5.55 17.82
CA LYS A 112 -4.36 6.52 17.66
C LYS A 112 -4.32 7.15 16.29
N LEU A 113 -4.59 6.37 15.25
CA LEU A 113 -4.58 6.82 13.87
C LEU A 113 -5.93 7.41 13.43
N GLY A 114 -7.02 7.10 14.17
CA GLY A 114 -8.36 7.55 13.85
C GLY A 114 -8.94 6.93 12.57
N ILE A 115 -8.42 5.77 12.14
CA ILE A 115 -8.82 5.07 10.91
C ILE A 115 -9.29 3.64 11.22
N ASP A 116 -10.13 3.09 10.34
CA ASP A 116 -10.47 1.66 10.37
C ASP A 116 -9.50 0.84 9.50
N VAL A 117 -9.68 -0.49 9.51
CA VAL A 117 -8.90 -1.42 8.70
C VAL A 117 -9.26 -1.23 7.22
N GLY A 118 -8.24 -1.06 6.40
CA GLY A 118 -8.35 -0.84 4.96
C GLY A 118 -8.41 0.63 4.56
N ASP A 119 -8.32 1.54 5.55
CA ASP A 119 -8.29 2.97 5.32
C ASP A 119 -6.88 3.54 5.50
N THR A 120 -6.71 4.75 4.95
CA THR A 120 -5.49 5.55 4.99
C THR A 120 -5.76 6.80 5.81
N THR A 121 -4.81 7.19 6.67
CA THR A 121 -4.89 8.43 7.47
C THR A 121 -5.05 9.64 6.55
N PRO A 122 -5.80 10.69 6.96
CA PRO A 122 -5.95 11.93 6.17
C PRO A 122 -4.60 12.56 5.79
N ASP A 123 -3.57 12.41 6.62
CA ASP A 123 -2.21 12.86 6.36
C ASP A 123 -1.48 12.07 5.26
N ARG A 124 -2.10 11.02 4.70
CA ARG A 124 -1.51 10.07 3.74
C ARG A 124 -0.17 9.45 4.20
N GLN A 125 0.10 9.44 5.51
CA GLN A 125 1.32 8.87 6.06
C GLN A 125 1.18 7.37 6.36
N PHE A 126 0.03 6.93 6.89
CA PHE A 126 -0.17 5.54 7.31
C PHE A 126 -1.41 4.92 6.66
N SER A 127 -1.30 3.65 6.26
CA SER A 127 -2.43 2.79 5.92
C SER A 127 -2.49 1.62 6.89
N LEU A 128 -3.69 1.24 7.31
CA LEU A 128 -3.89 0.11 8.23
C LEU A 128 -4.47 -1.08 7.48
N GLU A 129 -3.79 -2.23 7.51
CA GLU A 129 -4.25 -3.49 6.94
C GLU A 129 -4.15 -4.64 7.94
N ILE A 130 -4.93 -5.69 7.74
CA ILE A 130 -4.82 -6.94 8.49
C ILE A 130 -4.10 -7.97 7.61
N ALA A 131 -3.04 -8.56 8.16
CA ALA A 131 -2.39 -9.74 7.58
C ALA A 131 -2.78 -11.00 8.36
N ARG A 132 -2.79 -12.15 7.69
CA ARG A 132 -3.19 -13.43 8.30
C ARG A 132 -2.08 -14.09 9.12
N CYS A 133 -0.87 -14.21 8.56
CA CYS A 133 0.25 -14.81 9.27
C CYS A 133 1.59 -14.42 8.62
N PHE A 134 2.58 -14.08 9.45
CA PHE A 134 3.96 -13.83 9.04
C PHE A 134 4.90 -15.01 9.34
N GLY A 135 4.37 -16.13 9.83
CA GLY A 135 5.18 -17.29 10.25
C GLY A 135 5.90 -17.13 11.59
N ALA A 136 5.87 -15.94 12.20
CA ALA A 136 6.54 -15.64 13.47
C ALA A 136 5.65 -15.85 14.72
N CYS A 137 4.85 -16.91 14.75
CA CYS A 137 3.89 -17.17 15.86
C CYS A 137 4.57 -17.29 17.23
N GLY A 138 5.83 -17.74 17.28
CA GLY A 138 6.61 -17.83 18.52
C GLY A 138 6.85 -16.47 19.19
N LEU A 139 6.92 -15.40 18.40
CA LEU A 139 7.21 -14.03 18.86
C LEU A 139 5.98 -13.11 18.85
N ALA A 140 4.78 -13.70 18.76
CA ALA A 140 3.52 -12.97 18.83
C ALA A 140 3.41 -12.14 20.14
N PRO A 141 2.81 -10.94 20.11
CA PRO A 141 2.14 -10.29 18.97
C PRO A 141 3.11 -9.70 17.93
N VAL A 142 2.76 -9.83 16.64
CA VAL A 142 3.57 -9.36 15.50
C VAL A 142 2.79 -8.34 14.68
N ILE A 143 3.44 -7.22 14.37
CA ILE A 143 2.98 -6.22 13.41
C ILE A 143 4.09 -6.00 12.39
N ALA A 144 3.75 -5.72 11.15
CA ALA A 144 4.71 -5.32 10.12
C ALA A 144 4.42 -3.87 9.70
N VAL A 145 5.46 -3.08 9.50
CA VAL A 145 5.36 -1.75 8.89
C VAL A 145 6.19 -1.80 7.62
N ASP A 146 5.53 -1.67 6.47
CA ASP A 146 6.11 -1.92 5.15
C ASP A 146 6.74 -3.33 5.07
N ASP A 147 8.07 -3.41 5.00
CA ASP A 147 8.86 -4.64 4.99
C ASP A 147 9.44 -5.01 6.38
N ASP A 148 9.35 -4.10 7.36
CA ASP A 148 9.90 -4.31 8.70
C ASP A 148 8.91 -5.07 9.61
N VAL A 149 9.32 -6.25 10.07
CA VAL A 149 8.51 -7.07 10.99
C VAL A 149 8.91 -6.80 12.44
N HIS A 150 8.00 -6.18 13.18
CA HIS A 150 8.14 -5.90 14.61
C HIS A 150 7.48 -7.01 15.44
N HIS A 151 8.25 -7.59 16.35
CA HIS A 151 7.84 -8.71 17.19
C HIS A 151 7.72 -8.32 18.66
N ARG A 152 6.91 -9.07 19.43
CA ARG A 152 6.62 -8.82 20.86
C ARG A 152 6.15 -7.39 21.12
N VAL A 153 5.31 -6.85 20.24
CA VAL A 153 4.82 -5.48 20.38
C VAL A 153 3.78 -5.43 21.50
N LYS A 154 3.94 -4.44 22.38
CA LYS A 154 2.99 -4.10 23.43
C LYS A 154 2.33 -2.77 23.10
N SER A 155 1.12 -2.52 23.61
CA SER A 155 0.36 -1.30 23.34
C SER A 155 1.14 0.00 23.59
N ASN A 156 2.01 0.02 24.61
CA ASN A 156 2.84 1.19 24.94
C ASN A 156 3.93 1.47 23.91
N ARG A 157 4.45 0.46 23.21
CA ARG A 157 5.49 0.64 22.18
C ARG A 157 4.93 1.08 20.83
N ILE A 158 3.62 1.06 20.66
CA ILE A 158 3.00 1.48 19.39
C ILE A 158 3.29 2.96 19.12
N ASP A 159 3.31 3.82 20.16
CA ASP A 159 3.67 5.24 19.98
C ASP A 159 5.10 5.41 19.49
N ASP A 160 6.04 4.68 20.12
CA ASP A 160 7.45 4.73 19.74
C ASP A 160 7.66 4.27 18.29
N ILE A 161 6.99 3.18 17.90
CA ILE A 161 7.05 2.64 16.54
C ILE A 161 6.47 3.67 15.56
N LEU A 162 5.29 4.22 15.82
CA LEU A 162 4.69 5.25 14.95
C LEU A 162 5.55 6.51 14.87
N ALA A 163 6.21 6.92 15.96
CA ALA A 163 7.10 8.07 15.99
C ALA A 163 8.36 7.85 15.14
N GLN A 164 8.93 6.64 15.14
CA GLN A 164 10.08 6.30 14.28
C GLN A 164 9.75 6.52 12.80
N TYR A 165 8.58 6.06 12.34
CA TYR A 165 8.18 6.21 10.94
C TYR A 165 7.66 7.61 10.58
N ARG A 166 7.24 8.43 11.57
CA ARG A 166 6.93 9.85 11.34
C ARG A 166 8.17 10.72 11.14
N THR A 167 9.32 10.29 11.65
CA THR A 167 10.53 11.14 11.76
C THR A 167 11.68 10.68 10.87
N CYS A 168 11.68 9.42 10.44
CA CYS A 168 12.76 8.86 9.62
C CYS A 168 12.32 8.65 8.16
N GLU A 169 12.89 9.45 7.25
CA GLU A 169 13.15 8.99 5.89
C GLU A 169 13.95 7.68 5.93
N GLY A 170 13.69 6.82 4.94
CA GLY A 170 13.90 5.38 5.04
C GLY A 170 15.35 4.95 5.23
N ASP A 171 15.52 3.87 5.97
CA ASP A 171 16.65 2.97 5.82
C ASP A 171 16.07 1.59 5.54
N GLY A 172 16.12 1.19 4.26
CA GLY A 172 15.96 -0.19 3.86
C GLY A 172 17.10 -0.99 4.46
N ASN A 173 16.85 -1.70 5.56
CA ASN A 173 17.82 -2.61 6.14
C ASN A 173 17.47 -4.05 5.74
N GLY A 174 18.02 -4.46 4.59
CA GLY A 174 18.17 -5.87 4.28
C GLY A 174 19.01 -6.53 5.38
N LYS A 175 18.44 -7.55 6.03
CA LYS A 175 19.23 -8.51 6.79
C LYS A 175 19.16 -9.87 6.10
N ALA A 176 20.37 -10.30 5.72
CA ALA A 176 20.74 -11.56 5.11
C ALA A 176 20.31 -12.81 5.91
#